data_AF-A0A2E4W4V7-F1
#
_entry.id   AF-A0A2E4W4V7-F1
#
_cell.length_a   1.000
_cell.length_b   1.000
_cell.length_c   1.000
_cell.angle_alpha   90.00
_cell.angle_beta   90.00
_cell.angle_gamma   90.00
#
_symmetry.space_group_name_H-M   'P 1'
#
loop_
_entity.id
_entity.type
_entity.pdbx_description
1 polymer ?
#
loop_
_entity_poly.entity_id
_entity_poly.type
_entity_poly.pdbx_seq_one_letter_code
_entity_poly.pdbx_strand_id
1 'polypeptide(L)'
;MYDHDAWVKCHPDDLWIFDKLILAKKLGYLCGPAEVAVPESNNYVVRPCVNLAGMGIGAELRFLEKGRWDLEPGYFWCEAFEGRHLSVDYAININSRTIEQGVTTEGFRSVANPLWKFDKWIRVNDKLKINFILTKLKGSYEHINCEFVGGKLIEMHLRPNTDMGEFNEIIPVWEDELAIPPKNYIYVEDKDYNRIGFFKR
;
A
#
# COMPACT_ATOMS: atom_id res chain seq x y z
N MET A 1 5.39 -9.52 -12.27
CA MET A 1 6.24 -9.79 -11.09
C MET A 1 5.38 -9.49 -9.89
N TYR A 2 5.22 -10.43 -8.98
CA TYR A 2 4.49 -10.24 -7.72
C TYR A 2 5.46 -9.93 -6.57
N ASP A 3 4.95 -9.54 -5.40
CA ASP A 3 5.81 -9.20 -4.26
C ASP A 3 6.62 -10.38 -3.73
N HIS A 4 6.13 -11.62 -3.85
CA HIS A 4 6.93 -12.80 -3.49
C HIS A 4 8.14 -13.00 -4.42
N ASP A 5 8.01 -12.71 -5.72
CA ASP A 5 9.13 -12.73 -6.67
C ASP A 5 10.15 -11.64 -6.31
N ALA A 6 9.66 -10.46 -5.95
CA ALA A 6 10.47 -9.31 -5.59
C ALA A 6 11.23 -9.54 -4.27
N TRP A 7 10.59 -10.19 -3.30
CA TRP A 7 11.18 -10.54 -2.01
C TRP A 7 12.39 -11.47 -2.18
N VAL A 8 12.29 -12.51 -3.02
CA VAL A 8 13.39 -13.46 -3.30
C VAL A 8 14.61 -12.76 -3.91
N LYS A 9 14.39 -11.72 -4.71
CA LYS A 9 15.46 -10.95 -5.39
C LYS A 9 15.93 -9.74 -4.59
N CYS A 10 15.31 -9.47 -3.43
CA CYS A 10 15.60 -8.29 -2.65
C CYS A 10 16.99 -8.37 -2.04
N HIS A 11 17.74 -7.27 -2.10
CA HIS A 11 18.96 -7.14 -1.31
C HIS A 11 18.61 -7.27 0.18
N PRO A 12 19.37 -8.02 0.99
CA PRO A 12 19.06 -8.24 2.41
C PRO A 12 18.88 -6.93 3.21
N ASP A 13 19.74 -5.94 2.97
CA ASP A 13 19.64 -4.63 3.63
C ASP A 13 18.39 -3.81 3.25
N ASP A 14 17.66 -4.22 2.22
CA ASP A 14 16.44 -3.54 1.74
C ASP A 14 15.15 -4.29 2.13
N LEU A 15 15.26 -5.40 2.87
CA LEU A 15 14.09 -6.17 3.34
C LEU A 15 13.11 -5.35 4.18
N TRP A 16 13.55 -4.22 4.75
CA TRP A 16 12.69 -3.27 5.46
C TRP A 16 11.55 -2.70 4.60
N ILE A 17 11.63 -2.80 3.27
CA ILE A 17 10.55 -2.39 2.35
C ILE A 17 9.28 -3.20 2.60
N PHE A 18 9.44 -4.51 2.84
CA PHE A 18 8.33 -5.43 3.05
C PHE A 18 7.84 -5.46 4.50
N ASP A 19 8.59 -4.86 5.42
CA ASP A 19 8.24 -4.73 6.83
C ASP A 19 7.68 -3.32 7.10
N LYS A 20 6.35 -3.26 7.18
CA LYS A 20 5.58 -2.04 7.41
C LYS A 20 5.89 -1.38 8.76
N LEU A 21 6.31 -2.13 9.77
CA LEU A 21 6.73 -1.58 11.06
C LEU A 21 8.10 -0.91 10.92
N ILE A 22 9.08 -1.58 10.29
CA ILE A 22 10.40 -0.99 10.08
C ILE A 22 10.29 0.25 9.19
N LEU A 23 9.49 0.21 8.13
CA LEU A 23 9.20 1.36 7.27
C LEU A 23 8.64 2.54 8.07
N ALA A 24 7.56 2.31 8.84
CA ALA A 24 6.96 3.35 9.69
C ALA A 24 7.97 3.92 10.69
N LYS A 25 8.79 3.07 11.32
CA LYS A 25 9.82 3.49 12.26
C LYS A 25 10.91 4.33 11.61
N LYS A 26 11.36 3.96 10.40
CA LYS A 26 12.34 4.74 9.60
C LYS A 26 11.79 6.10 9.18
N LEU A 27 10.49 6.19 8.94
CA LEU A 27 9.81 7.44 8.57
C LEU A 27 9.47 8.32 9.78
N GLY A 28 9.74 7.83 11.00
CA GLY A 28 9.53 8.58 12.24
C GLY A 28 8.07 8.61 12.71
N TYR A 29 7.25 7.66 12.26
CA TYR A 29 5.86 7.57 12.68
C TYR A 29 5.74 7.01 14.08
N LEU A 30 4.63 7.39 14.73
CA LEU A 30 4.24 6.85 16.01
C LEU A 30 3.69 5.43 15.81
N CYS A 31 4.52 4.43 16.08
CA CYS A 31 4.20 3.02 15.89
C CYS A 31 4.91 2.12 16.90
N GLY A 32 4.39 0.91 17.09
CA GLY A 32 4.99 -0.12 17.93
C GLY A 32 4.50 -1.54 17.58
N PRO A 33 5.35 -2.58 17.71
CA PRO A 33 4.91 -3.97 17.59
C PRO A 33 3.94 -4.34 18.71
N ALA A 34 3.35 -5.54 18.63
CA ALA A 34 2.77 -6.20 19.78
C ALA A 34 3.73 -6.12 20.99
N GLU A 35 3.16 -5.97 22.20
CA GLU A 35 3.88 -5.74 23.46
C GLU A 35 4.45 -4.33 23.70
N VAL A 36 4.44 -3.45 22.70
CA VAL A 36 4.74 -2.03 22.91
C VAL A 36 3.43 -1.27 23.09
N ALA A 37 3.25 -0.64 24.25
CA ALA A 37 2.01 0.05 24.58
C ALA A 37 1.79 1.32 23.75
N VAL A 38 0.53 1.62 23.39
CA VAL A 38 0.20 2.92 22.79
C VAL A 38 0.36 4.05 23.80
N PRO A 39 0.90 5.21 23.41
CA PRO A 39 1.15 6.31 24.34
C PRO A 39 -0.13 7.07 24.73
N GLU A 40 -1.18 7.03 23.90
CA GLU A 40 -2.44 7.73 24.11
C GLU A 40 -3.62 6.84 23.68
N SER A 41 -4.80 7.08 24.25
CA SER A 41 -6.01 6.38 23.83
C SER A 41 -6.54 6.99 22.54
N ASN A 42 -6.48 6.25 21.42
CA ASN A 42 -6.93 6.74 20.11
C ASN A 42 -7.22 5.57 19.14
N ASN A 43 -7.71 5.89 17.95
CA ASN A 43 -7.76 4.98 16.82
C ASN A 43 -6.36 4.87 16.17
N TYR A 44 -5.90 3.64 16.02
CA TYR A 44 -4.64 3.28 15.37
C TYR A 44 -4.91 2.32 14.22
N VAL A 45 -4.06 2.34 13.21
CA VAL A 45 -4.03 1.28 12.20
C VAL A 45 -3.27 0.10 12.78
N VAL A 46 -3.96 -1.02 12.91
CA VAL A 46 -3.40 -2.30 13.37
C VAL A 46 -3.32 -3.23 12.17
N ARG A 47 -2.12 -3.78 11.90
CA ARG A 47 -1.89 -4.66 10.73
C ARG A 47 -0.65 -5.55 10.91
N PRO A 48 -0.49 -6.64 10.13
CA PRO A 48 0.74 -7.42 10.12
C PRO A 48 1.97 -6.58 9.76
N CYS A 49 3.12 -6.86 10.38
CA CYS A 49 4.40 -6.24 10.03
C CYS A 49 4.78 -6.55 8.58
N VAL A 50 4.70 -7.83 8.19
CA VAL A 50 4.95 -8.29 6.82
C VAL A 50 3.67 -8.90 6.27
N ASN A 51 3.24 -8.42 5.11
CA ASN A 51 2.14 -9.01 4.33
C ASN A 51 2.48 -8.85 2.84
N LEU A 52 3.04 -9.89 2.23
CA LEU A 52 3.40 -9.93 0.80
C LEU A 52 2.19 -10.22 -0.10
N ALA A 53 1.08 -10.75 0.45
CA ALA A 53 -0.18 -10.84 -0.29
C ALA A 53 -0.78 -9.45 -0.54
N GLY A 54 -0.36 -8.44 0.24
CA GLY A 54 -0.73 -7.05 0.04
C GLY A 54 -2.19 -6.79 0.38
N MET A 55 -2.82 -5.92 -0.42
CA MET A 55 -4.25 -5.56 -0.36
C MET A 55 -4.71 -4.95 0.97
N GLY A 56 -3.86 -4.76 1.98
CA GLY A 56 -4.30 -4.38 3.32
C GLY A 56 -5.00 -5.52 4.08
N ILE A 57 -4.77 -6.77 3.69
CA ILE A 57 -5.31 -7.95 4.39
C ILE A 57 -4.80 -7.96 5.84
N GLY A 58 -5.72 -8.15 6.79
CA GLY A 58 -5.45 -8.09 8.22
C GLY A 58 -5.28 -6.67 8.77
N ALA A 59 -5.43 -5.62 7.96
CA ALA A 59 -5.37 -4.25 8.43
C ALA A 59 -6.75 -3.74 8.85
N GLU A 60 -6.82 -3.08 10.00
CA GLU A 60 -8.03 -2.43 10.49
C GLU A 60 -7.72 -1.15 11.28
N LEU A 61 -8.74 -0.31 11.43
CA LEU A 61 -8.71 0.80 12.36
C LEU A 61 -9.26 0.31 13.71
N ARG A 62 -8.43 0.33 14.74
CA ARG A 62 -8.78 -0.17 16.08
C ARG A 62 -8.55 0.92 17.12
N PHE A 63 -9.52 1.12 18.01
CA PHE A 63 -9.32 1.94 19.20
C PHE A 63 -8.45 1.18 20.21
N LEU A 64 -7.33 1.77 20.62
CA LEU A 64 -6.44 1.21 21.63
C LEU A 64 -6.37 2.18 22.81
N GLU A 65 -6.49 1.65 24.02
CA GLU A 65 -6.34 2.44 25.25
C GLU A 65 -4.87 2.66 25.59
N LYS A 66 -4.55 3.86 26.09
CA LYS A 66 -3.23 4.22 26.62
C LYS A 66 -2.68 3.14 27.54
N GLY A 67 -1.46 2.70 27.28
CA GLY A 67 -0.78 1.69 28.08
C GLY A 67 -1.21 0.24 27.80
N ARG A 68 -2.10 -0.01 26.85
CA ARG A 68 -2.44 -1.35 26.34
C ARG A 68 -1.72 -1.69 25.05
N TRP A 69 -1.65 -2.98 24.74
CA TRP A 69 -1.02 -3.52 23.54
C TRP A 69 -1.68 -4.82 23.04
N ASP A 70 -3.01 -4.91 23.08
CA ASP A 70 -3.76 -6.14 22.77
C ASP A 70 -3.74 -6.49 21.26
N LEU A 71 -2.58 -6.93 20.78
CA LEU A 71 -2.28 -7.31 19.41
C LEU A 71 -1.70 -8.73 19.35
N GLU A 72 -1.96 -9.42 18.24
CA GLU A 72 -1.34 -10.72 17.98
C GLU A 72 0.16 -10.56 17.67
N PRO A 73 1.02 -11.54 18.03
CA PRO A 73 2.41 -11.55 17.59
C PRO A 73 2.53 -11.42 16.07
N GLY A 74 3.44 -10.56 15.61
CA GLY A 74 3.62 -10.26 14.18
C GLY A 74 2.73 -9.12 13.66
N TYR A 75 1.82 -8.58 14.48
CA TYR A 75 1.13 -7.32 14.22
C TYR A 75 1.85 -6.13 14.86
N PHE A 76 1.53 -4.94 14.35
CA PHE A 76 1.93 -3.67 14.93
C PHE A 76 0.80 -2.65 14.82
N TRP A 77 0.85 -1.63 15.68
CA TRP A 77 0.00 -0.46 15.59
C TRP A 77 0.79 0.73 15.04
N CYS A 78 0.11 1.62 14.32
CA CYS A 78 0.65 2.88 13.80
C CYS A 78 -0.41 3.97 13.92
N GLU A 79 0.00 5.23 14.12
CA GLU A 79 -0.89 6.38 13.97
C GLU A 79 -1.65 6.31 12.63
N ALA A 80 -2.94 6.65 12.66
CA ALA A 80 -3.76 6.68 11.48
C ALA A 80 -3.54 7.99 10.71
N PHE A 81 -3.43 7.90 9.38
CA PHE A 81 -3.35 9.07 8.52
C PHE A 81 -4.68 9.31 7.81
N GLU A 82 -4.97 10.57 7.55
CA GLU A 82 -6.16 11.00 6.82
C GLU A 82 -5.78 11.74 5.53
N GLY A 83 -6.68 11.73 4.55
CA GLY A 83 -6.50 12.39 3.27
C GLY A 83 -6.50 11.41 2.09
N ARG A 84 -5.99 11.87 0.95
CA ARG A 84 -6.01 11.12 -0.31
C ARG A 84 -5.12 9.88 -0.23
N HIS A 85 -5.61 8.75 -0.75
CA HIS A 85 -4.83 7.51 -0.89
C HIS A 85 -4.23 7.46 -2.29
N LEU A 86 -2.93 7.61 -2.42
CA LEU A 86 -2.23 7.62 -3.71
C LEU A 86 -1.30 6.41 -3.83
N SER A 87 -1.30 5.75 -4.98
CA SER A 87 -0.28 4.77 -5.36
C SER A 87 0.55 5.36 -6.51
N VAL A 88 1.87 5.45 -6.29
CA VAL A 88 2.80 6.17 -7.16
C VAL A 88 3.92 5.24 -7.60
N ASP A 89 4.05 5.04 -8.90
CA ASP A 89 5.17 4.32 -9.50
C ASP A 89 6.38 5.25 -9.67
N TYR A 90 7.57 4.68 -9.47
CA TYR A 90 8.84 5.29 -9.75
C TYR A 90 9.69 4.35 -10.61
N ALA A 91 10.31 4.89 -11.65
CA ALA A 91 11.36 4.24 -12.40
C ALA A 91 12.72 4.65 -11.85
N ILE A 92 13.63 3.69 -11.72
CA ILE A 92 14.98 3.90 -11.23
C ILE A 92 15.98 3.50 -12.32
N ASN A 93 16.83 4.44 -12.70
CA ASN A 93 17.95 4.12 -13.57
C ASN A 93 19.06 3.45 -12.75
N ILE A 94 19.31 2.16 -12.98
CA ILE A 94 20.28 1.37 -12.18
C ILE A 94 21.69 1.99 -12.19
N ASN A 95 22.12 2.57 -13.31
CA ASN A 95 23.49 3.08 -13.47
C ASN A 95 23.69 4.42 -12.76
N SER A 96 22.78 5.36 -12.96
CA SER A 96 22.88 6.73 -12.40
C SER A 96 22.18 6.89 -11.06
N ARG A 97 21.35 5.91 -10.67
CA ARG A 97 20.45 5.94 -9.50
C ARG A 97 19.49 7.14 -9.50
N THR A 98 19.20 7.70 -10.66
CA THR A 98 18.13 8.70 -10.80
C THR A 98 16.78 8.02 -10.63
N ILE A 99 15.84 8.75 -10.01
CA ILE A 99 14.49 8.29 -9.72
C ILE A 99 13.53 9.23 -10.45
N GLU A 100 12.64 8.66 -11.26
CA GLU A 100 11.65 9.40 -12.03
C GLU A 100 10.25 8.91 -11.67
N GLN A 101 9.32 9.84 -11.43
CA GLN A 101 7.94 9.48 -11.12
C GLN A 101 7.18 9.08 -12.39
N GLY A 102 6.60 7.90 -12.37
CA GLY A 102 5.72 7.35 -13.39
C GLY A 102 4.24 7.60 -13.09
N VAL A 103 3.44 6.54 -13.24
CA VAL A 103 1.98 6.57 -13.06
C VAL A 103 1.63 6.92 -11.62
N THR A 104 0.58 7.71 -11.46
CA THR A 104 -0.02 7.98 -10.15
C THR A 104 -1.50 7.68 -10.21
N THR A 105 -1.98 6.95 -9.23
CA THR A 105 -3.39 6.56 -9.10
C THR A 105 -3.90 6.94 -7.73
N GLU A 106 -5.19 7.28 -7.66
CA GLU A 106 -5.88 7.59 -6.42
C GLU A 106 -6.95 6.54 -6.14
N GLY A 107 -6.90 5.95 -4.94
CA GLY A 107 -7.86 4.97 -4.45
C GLY A 107 -8.98 5.64 -3.66
N PHE A 108 -10.21 5.25 -3.95
CA PHE A 108 -11.41 5.69 -3.25
C PHE A 108 -12.01 4.51 -2.50
N ARG A 109 -12.32 4.73 -1.23
CA ARG A 109 -12.89 3.72 -0.35
C ARG A 109 -13.90 4.36 0.59
N SER A 110 -15.09 3.77 0.67
CA SER A 110 -16.11 4.09 1.66
C SER A 110 -15.60 3.82 3.06
N VAL A 111 -15.93 4.72 4.01
CA VAL A 111 -15.57 4.55 5.43
C VAL A 111 -16.19 3.28 6.03
N ALA A 112 -17.32 2.82 5.48
CA ALA A 112 -17.99 1.59 5.90
C ALA A 112 -17.27 0.32 5.43
N ASN A 113 -16.38 0.43 4.43
CA ASN A 113 -15.65 -0.71 3.89
C ASN A 113 -14.41 -1.01 4.74
N PRO A 114 -14.03 -2.29 4.89
CA PRO A 114 -12.73 -2.64 5.46
C PRO A 114 -11.59 -2.04 4.63
N LEU A 115 -10.41 -1.84 5.23
CA LEU A 115 -9.30 -1.08 4.62
C LEU A 115 -8.83 -1.63 3.26
N TRP A 116 -9.07 -2.91 3.00
CA TRP A 116 -8.71 -3.60 1.76
C TRP A 116 -9.74 -3.47 0.62
N LYS A 117 -10.99 -3.06 0.92
CA LYS A 117 -12.10 -3.09 -0.04
C LYS A 117 -12.35 -1.71 -0.67
N PHE A 118 -11.56 -1.38 -1.69
CA PHE A 118 -11.70 -0.14 -2.46
C PHE A 118 -12.90 -0.16 -3.40
N ASP A 119 -13.52 1.01 -3.58
CA ASP A 119 -14.64 1.21 -4.50
C ASP A 119 -14.16 1.46 -5.94
N LYS A 120 -13.06 2.21 -6.09
CA LYS A 120 -12.44 2.48 -7.40
C LYS A 120 -11.05 3.05 -7.26
N TRP A 121 -10.30 3.02 -8.35
CA TRP A 121 -9.05 3.73 -8.53
C TRP A 121 -9.09 4.54 -9.83
N ILE A 122 -8.52 5.75 -9.82
CA ILE A 122 -8.40 6.58 -11.02
C ILE A 122 -6.95 7.01 -11.23
N ARG A 123 -6.55 7.22 -12.48
CA ARG A 123 -5.27 7.87 -12.81
C ARG A 123 -5.37 9.36 -12.53
N VAL A 124 -4.34 9.91 -11.89
CA VAL A 124 -4.23 11.34 -11.58
C VAL A 124 -2.87 11.88 -12.02
N ASN A 125 -2.77 13.20 -12.14
CA ASN A 125 -1.56 13.89 -12.63
C ASN A 125 -0.68 14.46 -11.51
N ASP A 126 -0.97 14.11 -10.26
CA ASP A 126 -0.23 14.57 -9.09
C ASP A 126 1.27 14.29 -9.21
N LYS A 127 2.08 15.29 -8.83
CA LYS A 127 3.53 15.15 -8.71
C LYS A 127 3.92 15.27 -7.25
N LEU A 128 4.53 14.20 -6.72
CA LEU A 128 4.94 14.13 -5.33
C LEU A 128 6.45 14.37 -5.24
N LYS A 129 6.87 14.97 -4.13
CA LYS A 129 8.29 15.02 -3.80
C LYS A 129 8.77 13.59 -3.54
N ILE A 130 9.79 13.16 -4.29
CA ILE A 130 10.44 11.85 -4.09
C ILE A 130 10.93 11.76 -2.65
N ASN A 131 10.49 10.72 -1.94
CA ASN A 131 10.89 10.50 -0.57
C ASN A 131 12.38 10.11 -0.51
N PHE A 132 13.14 10.78 0.36
CA PHE A 132 14.58 10.56 0.48
C PHE A 132 14.94 9.10 0.81
N ILE A 133 14.02 8.35 1.44
CA ILE A 133 14.23 6.94 1.78
C ILE A 133 14.51 6.08 0.54
N LEU A 134 13.96 6.45 -0.63
CA LEU A 134 14.18 5.76 -1.90
C LEU A 134 15.64 5.86 -2.37
N THR A 135 16.37 6.88 -1.92
CA THR A 135 17.81 7.05 -2.24
C THR A 135 18.72 6.17 -1.37
N LYS A 136 18.17 5.44 -0.40
CA LYS A 136 18.93 4.58 0.54
C LYS A 136 19.04 3.13 0.10
N LEU A 137 18.38 2.77 -1.00
CA LEU A 137 18.33 1.41 -1.52
C LEU A 137 19.71 0.92 -1.94
N LYS A 138 20.02 -0.32 -1.55
CA LYS A 138 21.28 -1.01 -1.84
C LYS A 138 21.18 -1.84 -3.12
N GLY A 139 20.05 -2.50 -3.33
CA GLY A 139 19.79 -3.33 -4.50
C GLY A 139 19.71 -2.56 -5.80
N SER A 140 19.72 -3.31 -6.90
CA SER A 140 19.49 -2.80 -8.25
C SER A 140 18.03 -3.08 -8.63
N TYR A 141 17.20 -2.07 -8.45
CA TYR A 141 15.78 -2.13 -8.75
C TYR A 141 15.46 -1.19 -9.90
N GLU A 142 14.61 -1.62 -10.83
CA GLU A 142 14.16 -0.79 -11.95
C GLU A 142 12.88 -0.02 -11.61
N HIS A 143 12.05 -0.59 -10.72
CA HIS A 143 10.74 -0.07 -10.40
C HIS A 143 10.43 -0.16 -8.92
N ILE A 144 9.75 0.86 -8.42
CA ILE A 144 9.18 0.89 -7.07
C ILE A 144 7.79 1.50 -7.14
N ASN A 145 6.83 0.85 -6.50
CA ASN A 145 5.55 1.46 -6.19
C ASN A 145 5.54 1.90 -4.73
N CYS A 146 4.98 3.08 -4.47
CA CYS A 146 4.82 3.63 -3.13
C CYS A 146 3.37 4.02 -2.91
N GLU A 147 2.79 3.58 -1.80
CA GLU A 147 1.46 4.02 -1.38
C GLU A 147 1.54 5.11 -0.32
N PHE A 148 0.66 6.10 -0.44
CA PHE A 148 0.60 7.26 0.42
C PHE A 148 -0.82 7.50 0.93
N VAL A 149 -0.95 7.96 2.17
CA VAL A 149 -2.19 8.53 2.70
C VAL A 149 -1.90 9.93 3.23
N GLY A 150 -2.61 10.94 2.74
CA GLY A 150 -2.38 12.33 3.18
C GLY A 150 -0.95 12.82 2.91
N GLY A 151 -0.28 12.28 1.89
CA GLY A 151 1.13 12.57 1.58
C GLY A 151 2.16 11.85 2.48
N LYS A 152 1.73 10.97 3.38
CA LYS A 152 2.59 10.11 4.20
C LYS A 152 2.79 8.76 3.52
N LEU A 153 4.04 8.32 3.35
CA LEU A 153 4.38 7.03 2.73
C LEU A 153 4.03 5.89 3.69
N ILE A 154 3.13 4.99 3.30
CA ILE A 154 2.61 3.93 4.20
C ILE A 154 3.02 2.52 3.80
N GLU A 155 3.39 2.31 2.53
CA GLU A 155 3.75 1.02 1.96
C GLU A 155 4.62 1.20 0.72
N MET A 156 5.45 0.19 0.43
CA MET A 156 6.35 0.17 -0.72
C MET A 156 6.41 -1.23 -1.32
N HIS A 157 6.54 -1.30 -2.65
CA HIS A 157 6.71 -2.53 -3.41
C HIS A 157 7.89 -2.39 -4.37
N LEU A 158 8.68 -3.44 -4.55
CA LEU A 158 9.81 -3.48 -5.50
C LEU A 158 9.37 -3.88 -6.92
N ARG A 159 8.22 -3.36 -7.34
CA ARG A 159 7.56 -3.59 -8.63
C ARG A 159 6.60 -2.42 -8.93
N PRO A 160 6.22 -2.18 -10.19
CA PRO A 160 5.20 -1.19 -10.51
C PRO A 160 3.78 -1.70 -10.18
N ASN A 161 2.81 -0.78 -10.16
CA ASN A 161 1.39 -1.11 -10.17
C ASN A 161 0.99 -1.69 -11.54
N THR A 162 0.48 -2.92 -11.55
CA THR A 162 0.06 -3.64 -12.76
C THR A 162 -1.43 -3.53 -13.04
N ASP A 163 -2.24 -3.14 -12.05
CA ASP A 163 -3.69 -3.24 -12.09
C ASP A 163 -4.28 -2.16 -13.02
N MET A 164 -3.71 -0.94 -13.00
CA MET A 164 -4.21 0.17 -13.82
C MET A 164 -3.90 0.02 -15.31
N GLY A 165 -2.72 -0.50 -15.69
CA GLY A 165 -2.32 -0.68 -17.09
C GLY A 165 -2.42 0.62 -17.92
N GLU A 166 -3.12 0.58 -19.05
CA GLU A 166 -3.36 1.75 -19.92
C GLU A 166 -4.66 2.50 -19.59
N PHE A 167 -5.43 2.01 -18.63
CA PHE A 167 -6.73 2.56 -18.26
C PHE A 167 -6.59 3.81 -17.39
N ASN A 168 -7.66 4.60 -17.33
CA ASN A 168 -7.76 5.80 -16.51
C ASN A 168 -8.62 5.57 -15.27
N GLU A 169 -9.48 4.56 -15.28
CA GLU A 169 -10.28 4.18 -14.13
C GLU A 169 -10.49 2.67 -14.08
N ILE A 170 -10.33 2.11 -12.88
CA ILE A 170 -10.60 0.70 -12.58
C ILE A 170 -11.50 0.60 -11.35
N ILE A 171 -12.48 -0.28 -11.40
CA ILE A 171 -13.43 -0.57 -10.32
C ILE A 171 -13.25 -2.04 -9.95
N PRO A 172 -12.74 -2.36 -8.75
CA PRO A 172 -12.64 -3.74 -8.30
C PRO A 172 -14.02 -4.41 -8.29
N VAL A 173 -14.07 -5.66 -8.72
CA VAL A 173 -15.26 -6.51 -8.62
C VAL A 173 -15.02 -7.52 -7.51
N TRP A 174 -15.82 -7.46 -6.46
CA TRP A 174 -15.70 -8.33 -5.28
C TRP A 174 -16.64 -9.53 -5.38
N GLU A 175 -16.22 -10.69 -4.88
CA GLU A 175 -16.97 -11.95 -4.99
C GLU A 175 -18.36 -11.89 -4.31
N ASP A 176 -18.52 -11.04 -3.31
CA ASP A 176 -19.72 -10.87 -2.50
C ASP A 176 -20.69 -9.83 -3.07
N GLU A 177 -20.38 -9.24 -4.23
CA GLU A 177 -21.17 -8.17 -4.84
C GLU A 177 -21.75 -8.56 -6.19
N LEU A 178 -23.06 -8.33 -6.35
CA LEU A 178 -23.70 -8.36 -7.66
C LEU A 178 -23.24 -7.15 -8.46
N ALA A 179 -22.25 -7.37 -9.33
CA ALA A 179 -21.64 -6.30 -10.09
C ALA A 179 -22.14 -6.30 -11.54
N ILE A 180 -22.89 -5.27 -11.92
CA ILE A 180 -23.24 -5.01 -13.32
C ILE A 180 -22.18 -4.06 -13.89
N PRO A 181 -21.53 -4.37 -15.03
CA PRO A 181 -20.55 -3.49 -15.63
C PRO A 181 -21.18 -2.12 -15.92
N PRO A 182 -20.58 -1.01 -15.47
CA PRO A 182 -21.06 0.31 -15.85
C PRO A 182 -20.89 0.53 -17.37
N LYS A 183 -21.66 1.45 -17.93
CA LYS A 183 -21.61 1.75 -19.37
C LYS A 183 -20.18 2.12 -19.81
N ASN A 184 -19.70 1.49 -20.88
CA ASN A 184 -18.37 1.66 -21.47
C ASN A 184 -17.19 1.11 -20.65
N TYR A 185 -17.43 0.23 -19.68
CA TYR A 185 -16.36 -0.51 -19.03
C TYR A 185 -16.23 -1.91 -19.63
N ILE A 186 -15.00 -2.41 -19.69
CA ILE A 186 -14.72 -3.81 -19.99
C ILE A 186 -14.44 -4.56 -18.69
N TYR A 187 -14.90 -5.80 -18.60
CA TYR A 187 -14.49 -6.68 -17.51
C TYR A 187 -13.14 -7.34 -17.85
N VAL A 188 -12.21 -7.29 -16.91
CA VAL A 188 -10.91 -7.97 -16.99
C VAL A 188 -10.78 -8.84 -15.74
N GLU A 189 -10.65 -10.15 -15.94
CA GLU A 189 -10.42 -11.08 -14.84
C GLU A 189 -9.05 -10.84 -14.21
N ASP A 190 -9.02 -10.71 -12.89
CA ASP A 190 -7.85 -10.38 -12.09
C ASP A 190 -8.12 -10.77 -10.63
N LYS A 191 -7.98 -12.07 -10.36
CA LYS A 191 -8.30 -12.67 -9.07
C LYS A 191 -7.20 -12.38 -8.06
N ASP A 192 -7.56 -11.71 -6.98
CA ASP A 192 -6.68 -11.48 -5.84
C ASP A 192 -7.51 -11.32 -4.56
N TYR A 193 -7.20 -12.12 -3.53
CA TYR A 193 -8.04 -12.24 -2.34
C TYR A 193 -9.52 -12.45 -2.71
N ASN A 194 -10.43 -11.58 -2.25
CA ASN A 194 -11.86 -11.63 -2.56
C ASN A 194 -12.24 -10.85 -3.84
N ARG A 195 -11.27 -10.24 -4.54
CA ARG A 195 -11.48 -9.58 -5.84
C ARG A 195 -11.48 -10.64 -6.92
N ILE A 196 -12.47 -10.62 -7.81
CA ILE A 196 -12.56 -11.54 -8.96
C ILE A 196 -12.07 -10.91 -10.27
N GLY A 197 -12.01 -9.59 -10.33
CA GLY A 197 -11.50 -8.83 -11.47
C GLY A 197 -11.74 -7.34 -11.33
N PHE A 198 -11.72 -6.65 -12.46
CA PHE A 198 -11.98 -5.23 -12.55
C PHE A 198 -12.90 -4.90 -13.70
N PHE A 199 -13.75 -3.89 -13.52
CA PHE A 199 -14.25 -3.10 -14.63
C PHE A 199 -13.24 -2.00 -14.94
N LYS A 200 -12.77 -1.89 -16.19
CA LYS A 200 -11.75 -0.91 -16.61
C LYS A 200 -12.25 0.00 -17.74
N ARG A 201 -11.83 1.27 -17.73
CA ARG A 201 -12.04 2.25 -18.82
C ARG A 201 -10.89 3.24 -18.98
#